data_AF-A0A519TC71-F1
#
_entry.id   AF-A0A519TC71-F1
#
_cell.length_a   1.000
_cell.length_b   1.000
_cell.length_c   1.000
_cell.angle_alpha   90.00
_cell.angle_beta   90.00
_cell.angle_gamma   90.00
#
_symmetry.space_group_name_H-M   'P 1'
#
loop_
_entity.id
_entity.type
_entity.pdbx_description
1 polymer ?
#
loop_
_entity_poly.entity_id
_entity_poly.type
_entity_poly.pdbx_seq_one_letter_code
_entity_poly.pdbx_strand_id
1 'polypeptide(L)'
;MAILLWSLLNIAVLVGLLYIFGRVVLVVKRHFGLGFALFFCLGLLAVGGNKVNSATPLTPTKNLLGTLVTGTPLGNASSLQTIPLGVGAPKIHVLAEYWIKPDTLKPRGLYITTAGLLFGHQWQPIYGAMAQRSTQLQYTATVRHDWMLLGNSVFSSVHEYAGLLPTN
;
A
#
# COMPACT_ATOMS: atom_id res chain seq x y z
N MET A 1 -9.20 -10.69 -11.65
CA MET A 1 -9.22 -10.09 -13.01
C MET A 1 -9.40 -8.57 -12.96
N ALA A 2 -10.31 -8.01 -12.14
CA ALA A 2 -10.54 -6.55 -12.06
C ALA A 2 -9.29 -5.71 -11.73
N ILE A 3 -8.42 -6.18 -10.81
CA ILE A 3 -7.17 -5.49 -10.42
C ILE A 3 -6.24 -5.26 -11.62
N LEU A 4 -6.01 -6.30 -12.43
CA LEU A 4 -5.14 -6.20 -13.62
C LEU A 4 -5.73 -5.25 -14.67
N LEU A 5 -7.04 -5.32 -14.91
CA LEU A 5 -7.71 -4.43 -15.86
C LEU A 5 -7.59 -2.97 -15.44
N TRP A 6 -7.72 -2.68 -14.14
CA TRP A 6 -7.56 -1.33 -13.61
C TRP A 6 -6.13 -0.81 -13.68
N SER A 7 -5.15 -1.68 -13.42
CA SER A 7 -3.73 -1.38 -13.64
C SER A 7 -3.46 -1.04 -15.11
N LEU A 8 -4.01 -1.83 -16.04
CA LEU A 8 -3.86 -1.62 -17.48
C LEU A 8 -4.54 -0.32 -17.94
N LEU A 9 -5.72 0.00 -17.39
CA LEU A 9 -6.39 1.28 -17.62
C LEU A 9 -5.52 2.46 -17.17
N ASN A 10 -4.92 2.39 -15.97
CA ASN A 10 -4.03 3.43 -15.48
C ASN A 10 -2.82 3.63 -16.41
N ILE A 11 -2.23 2.54 -16.90
CA ILE A 11 -1.12 2.60 -17.87
C ILE A 11 -1.59 3.25 -19.18
N ALA A 12 -2.75 2.85 -19.72
CA ALA A 12 -3.28 3.41 -20.95
C ALA A 12 -3.56 4.92 -20.82
N VAL A 13 -4.16 5.34 -19.71
CA VAL A 13 -4.41 6.76 -19.41
C VAL A 13 -3.10 7.53 -19.28
N LEU A 14 -2.10 6.98 -18.58
CA LEU A 14 -0.78 7.59 -18.44
C LEU A 14 -0.10 7.77 -19.81
N VAL A 15 -0.10 6.72 -20.65
CA VAL A 15 0.48 6.78 -22.00
C VAL A 15 -0.25 7.80 -22.87
N GLY A 16 -1.59 7.83 -22.82
CA GLY A 16 -2.39 8.83 -23.55
C GLY A 16 -2.07 10.25 -23.10
N LEU A 17 -1.92 10.49 -21.80
CA LEU A 17 -1.57 11.78 -21.23
C LEU A 17 -0.16 12.22 -21.64
N LEU A 18 0.83 11.31 -21.60
CA LEU A 18 2.19 11.57 -22.09
C LEU A 18 2.20 11.89 -23.60
N TYR A 19 1.39 11.18 -24.38
CA TYR A 19 1.24 11.45 -25.82
C TYR A 19 0.68 12.87 -26.06
N ILE A 20 -0.37 13.26 -25.35
CA ILE A 20 -0.96 14.61 -25.46
C ILE A 20 0.08 15.67 -25.06
N PHE A 21 0.79 15.49 -23.95
CA PHE A 21 1.84 16.42 -23.54
C PHE A 21 2.96 16.55 -24.59
N GLY A 22 3.42 15.43 -25.16
CA GLY A 22 4.40 15.45 -26.24
C GLY A 22 3.90 16.23 -27.46
N ARG A 23 2.63 16.05 -27.84
CA ARG A 23 2.02 16.80 -28.95
C ARG A 23 1.93 18.30 -28.64
N VAL A 24 1.53 18.68 -27.43
CA VAL A 24 1.49 20.09 -27.00
C VAL A 24 2.88 20.71 -27.05
N VAL A 25 3.91 20.03 -26.53
CA VAL A 25 5.30 20.51 -26.59
C VAL A 25 5.75 20.74 -28.04
N LEU A 26 5.44 19.81 -28.96
CA LEU A 26 5.76 19.96 -30.39
C LEU A 26 5.03 21.16 -31.02
N VAL A 27 3.77 21.38 -30.69
CA VAL A 27 2.97 22.52 -31.18
C VAL A 27 3.54 23.83 -30.64
N VAL A 28 3.83 23.91 -29.33
CA VAL A 28 4.43 25.10 -28.69
C VAL A 28 5.79 25.39 -29.31
N LYS A 29 6.63 24.37 -29.51
CA LYS A 29 7.93 24.52 -30.18
C LYS A 29 7.79 25.11 -31.58
N ARG A 30 6.77 24.69 -32.34
CA ARG A 30 6.55 25.15 -33.73
C ARG A 30 6.04 26.59 -33.82
N HIS A 31 5.15 27.01 -32.92
CA HIS A 31 4.50 28.33 -32.99
C HIS A 31 5.17 29.41 -32.15
N PHE A 32 5.76 29.05 -31.01
CA PHE A 32 6.33 30.00 -30.04
C PHE A 32 7.85 29.82 -29.86
N GLY A 33 8.45 28.85 -30.54
CA GLY A 33 9.89 28.57 -30.46
C GLY A 33 10.29 27.75 -29.24
N LEU A 34 11.59 27.45 -29.16
CA LEU A 34 12.14 26.51 -28.18
C LEU A 34 12.09 27.03 -26.73
N GLY A 35 12.17 28.36 -26.53
CA GLY A 35 12.12 28.97 -25.20
C GLY A 35 10.78 28.75 -24.48
N PHE A 36 9.67 28.96 -25.17
CA PHE A 36 8.33 28.71 -24.61
C PHE A 36 8.08 27.22 -24.34
N ALA A 37 8.63 26.33 -25.17
CA ALA A 37 8.55 24.88 -24.93
C ALA A 37 9.31 24.48 -23.65
N LEU A 38 10.49 25.07 -23.40
CA LEU A 38 11.25 24.88 -22.16
C LEU A 38 10.49 25.39 -20.93
N PHE A 39 9.92 26.60 -20.99
CA PHE A 39 9.08 27.13 -19.91
C PHE A 39 7.86 26.24 -19.63
N PHE A 40 7.22 25.71 -20.67
CA PHE A 40 6.11 24.78 -20.51
C PHE A 40 6.54 23.46 -19.83
N CYS A 41 7.68 22.88 -20.23
CA CYS A 41 8.24 21.70 -19.56
C CYS A 41 8.60 21.99 -18.09
N LEU A 42 9.20 23.14 -17.81
CA LEU A 42 9.49 23.58 -16.43
C LEU A 42 8.21 23.78 -15.61
N GLY A 43 7.15 24.32 -16.21
CA GLY A 43 5.84 24.44 -15.58
C GLY A 43 5.22 23.08 -15.25
N LEU A 44 5.29 22.11 -16.18
CA LEU A 44 4.85 20.73 -15.93
C LEU A 44 5.66 20.07 -14.80
N LEU A 45 6.98 20.29 -14.76
CA LEU A 45 7.85 19.80 -13.70
C LEU A 45 7.54 20.46 -12.35
N ALA A 46 7.26 21.76 -12.32
CA ALA A 46 6.91 22.48 -11.10
C ALA A 46 5.54 22.03 -10.53
N VAL A 47 4.55 21.82 -11.39
CA VAL A 47 3.22 21.31 -10.99
C VAL A 47 3.29 19.84 -10.56
N GLY A 48 4.10 19.03 -11.26
CA GLY A 48 4.32 17.62 -10.91
C GLY A 48 5.10 17.43 -9.61
N GLY A 49 6.10 18.27 -9.36
CA GLY A 49 6.98 18.19 -8.18
C GLY A 49 6.25 18.47 -6.86
N ASN A 50 5.26 19.36 -6.86
CA ASN A 50 4.51 19.71 -5.64
C ASN A 50 3.67 18.55 -5.07
N LYS A 51 3.38 17.52 -5.86
CA LYS A 51 2.68 16.31 -5.37
C LYS A 51 3.62 15.22 -4.84
N VAL A 52 4.94 15.35 -4.99
CA VAL A 52 5.93 14.38 -4.49
C VAL A 52 6.16 14.50 -2.97
N ASN A 53 5.63 15.55 -2.33
CA ASN A 53 5.55 15.61 -0.86
C ASN A 53 4.42 14.74 -0.28
N SER A 54 3.52 14.24 -1.14
CA SER A 54 2.80 13.00 -0.89
C SER A 54 3.63 11.84 -1.42
N ALA A 55 4.90 11.76 -1.01
CA ALA A 55 5.61 10.50 -1.01
C ALA A 55 4.63 9.53 -0.38
N THR A 56 4.19 8.53 -1.16
CA THR A 56 3.43 7.39 -0.66
C THR A 56 4.11 7.06 0.65
N PRO A 57 3.50 7.28 1.82
CA PRO A 57 4.13 6.83 3.02
C PRO A 57 4.26 5.35 2.75
N LEU A 58 5.49 4.82 2.72
CA LEU A 58 5.72 3.51 3.29
C LEU A 58 5.01 3.62 4.63
N THR A 59 3.73 3.25 4.68
CA THR A 59 2.85 3.50 5.82
C THR A 59 3.66 2.99 7.00
N PRO A 60 4.14 3.88 7.89
CA PRO A 60 5.11 3.48 8.89
C PRO A 60 4.49 2.27 9.57
N THR A 61 5.21 1.16 9.60
CA THR A 61 4.68 -0.16 9.95
C THR A 61 3.99 -0.06 11.29
N LYS A 62 2.68 0.17 11.26
CA LYS A 62 1.90 0.57 12.43
C LYS A 62 1.49 -0.70 13.13
N ASN A 63 1.74 -0.75 14.43
CA ASN A 63 1.17 -1.81 15.22
C ASN A 63 -0.35 -1.62 15.31
N LEU A 64 -1.09 -2.59 14.82
CA LEU A 64 -2.54 -2.54 14.73
C LEU A 64 -3.24 -2.87 16.05
N LEU A 65 -2.52 -3.44 17.03
CA LEU A 65 -3.06 -3.72 18.36
C LEU A 65 -3.13 -2.47 19.26
N GLY A 66 -2.63 -1.31 18.79
CA GLY A 66 -2.83 0.00 19.43
C GLY A 66 -2.21 0.19 20.83
N THR A 67 -1.44 -0.78 21.34
CA THR A 67 -1.14 -0.90 22.77
C THR A 67 0.34 -0.78 23.14
N LEU A 68 1.26 -0.53 22.19
CA LEU A 68 2.67 -0.38 22.55
C LEU A 68 2.99 1.04 23.02
N VAL A 69 3.34 1.12 24.29
CA VAL A 69 4.09 2.24 24.86
C VAL A 69 5.54 2.16 24.33
N THR A 70 6.07 3.29 23.88
CA THR A 70 7.45 3.43 23.41
C THR A 70 8.43 2.91 24.47
N GLY A 71 9.36 2.04 24.08
CA GLY A 71 10.36 1.44 25.00
C GLY A 71 10.00 0.05 25.56
N THR A 72 8.86 -0.52 25.18
CA THR A 72 8.54 -1.92 25.54
C THR A 72 9.42 -2.91 24.75
N PRO A 73 10.03 -3.93 25.41
CA PRO A 73 11.01 -4.84 24.78
C PRO A 73 10.35 -5.81 23.83
N LEU A 74 10.94 -6.11 22.66
CA LEU A 74 10.38 -7.01 21.63
C LEU A 74 9.86 -8.35 22.19
N GLY A 75 8.91 -8.94 21.46
CA GLY A 75 8.45 -10.31 21.69
C GLY A 75 9.62 -11.28 21.55
N ASN A 76 9.52 -12.43 22.21
CA ASN A 76 10.53 -13.49 22.06
C ASN A 76 10.22 -14.41 20.86
N ALA A 77 9.09 -14.22 20.17
CA ALA A 77 8.72 -14.97 18.98
C ALA A 77 7.90 -14.12 17.99
N SER A 78 7.91 -14.54 16.73
CA SER A 78 7.13 -13.94 15.66
C SER A 78 6.64 -14.96 14.65
N SER A 79 5.52 -14.70 14.00
CA SER A 79 4.97 -15.52 12.93
C SER A 79 4.58 -14.65 11.74
N LEU A 80 4.80 -15.15 10.52
CA LEU A 80 4.50 -14.46 9.27
C LEU A 80 3.51 -15.28 8.46
N GLN A 81 2.33 -14.71 8.22
CA GLN A 81 1.33 -15.27 7.31
C GLN A 81 1.30 -14.45 6.02
N THR A 82 1.23 -15.13 4.87
CA THR A 82 1.08 -14.48 3.57
C THR A 82 -0.30 -14.78 3.00
N ILE A 83 -1.04 -13.75 2.62
CA ILE A 83 -2.37 -13.83 2.04
C ILE A 83 -2.28 -13.36 0.58
N PRO A 84 -2.58 -14.22 -0.42
CA PRO A 84 -2.64 -13.80 -1.81
C PRO A 84 -3.90 -12.96 -2.06
N LEU A 85 -3.76 -11.80 -2.71
CA LEU A 85 -4.89 -10.92 -3.04
C LEU A 85 -5.48 -11.17 -4.44
N GLY A 86 -5.01 -12.19 -5.13
CA GLY A 86 -5.50 -12.61 -6.44
C GLY A 86 -4.40 -12.88 -7.46
N VAL A 87 -4.79 -12.92 -8.73
CA VAL A 87 -3.91 -13.21 -9.88
C VAL A 87 -3.12 -11.95 -10.23
N GLY A 88 -1.79 -12.01 -10.19
CA GLY A 88 -0.91 -10.89 -10.55
C GLY A 88 0.05 -10.39 -9.47
N ALA A 89 0.26 -11.17 -8.40
CA ALA A 89 1.30 -10.99 -7.37
C ALA A 89 1.08 -10.04 -6.17
N PRO A 90 0.00 -9.23 -6.01
CA PRO A 90 -0.16 -8.49 -4.76
C PRO A 90 -0.43 -9.46 -3.60
N LYS A 91 0.34 -9.33 -2.54
CA LYS A 91 0.31 -10.16 -1.34
C LYS A 91 0.20 -9.25 -0.12
N ILE A 92 -0.60 -9.68 0.85
CA ILE A 92 -0.58 -9.12 2.20
C ILE A 92 0.29 -10.03 3.06
N HIS A 93 1.23 -9.42 3.78
CA HIS A 93 2.02 -10.06 4.80
C HIS A 93 1.49 -9.62 6.16
N VAL A 94 1.05 -10.58 6.95
CA VAL A 94 0.60 -10.38 8.33
C VAL A 94 1.70 -10.89 9.23
N LEU A 95 2.39 -9.99 9.91
CA LEU A 95 3.43 -10.29 10.88
C LEU A 95 2.84 -10.14 12.28
N ALA A 96 2.87 -11.23 13.03
CA ALA A 96 2.51 -11.27 14.42
C ALA A 96 3.75 -11.38 15.30
N GLU A 97 3.78 -10.60 16.37
CA GLU A 97 4.81 -10.60 17.39
C GLU A 97 4.15 -10.95 18.72
N TYR A 98 4.76 -11.85 19.50
CA TYR A 98 4.16 -12.35 20.74
C TYR A 98 5.22 -12.82 21.74
N TRP A 99 4.79 -13.01 22.99
CA TRP A 99 5.58 -13.68 24.02
C TRP A 99 5.11 -15.12 24.22
N ILE A 100 6.03 -16.06 24.08
CA ILE A 100 5.87 -17.44 24.53
C ILE A 100 6.18 -17.49 26.03
N LYS A 101 5.18 -17.89 26.81
CA LYS A 101 5.31 -18.29 28.22
C LYS A 101 4.93 -19.77 28.33
N PRO A 102 5.30 -20.48 29.42
CA PRO A 102 5.15 -21.93 29.53
C PRO A 102 3.77 -22.47 29.10
N ASP A 103 2.68 -21.76 29.41
CA ASP A 103 1.30 -22.19 29.08
C ASP A 103 0.48 -21.14 28.30
N THR A 104 1.08 -20.02 27.89
CA THR A 104 0.31 -18.92 27.28
C THR A 104 1.07 -18.19 26.19
N LEU A 105 0.35 -17.80 25.15
CA LEU A 105 0.84 -16.90 24.11
C LEU A 105 0.24 -15.52 24.35
N LYS A 106 1.09 -14.55 24.72
CA LYS A 106 0.64 -13.17 24.90
C LYS A 106 0.88 -12.39 23.61
N PRO A 107 -0.16 -11.96 22.87
CA PRO A 107 0.00 -11.14 21.68
C PRO A 107 0.63 -9.80 22.07
N ARG A 108 1.56 -9.34 21.24
CA ARG A 108 2.29 -8.09 21.44
C ARG A 108 2.08 -7.16 20.27
N GLY A 109 2.21 -7.67 19.05
CA GLY A 109 2.12 -6.84 17.87
C GLY A 109 1.50 -7.54 16.69
N LEU A 110 0.76 -6.75 15.91
CA LEU A 110 0.21 -7.14 14.64
C LEU A 110 0.57 -6.08 13.63
N TYR A 111 1.32 -6.46 12.62
CA TYR A 111 1.78 -5.58 11.56
C TYR A 111 1.33 -6.15 10.23
N ILE A 112 0.92 -5.27 9.35
CA ILE A 112 0.46 -5.64 8.01
C ILE A 112 1.26 -4.84 7.01
N THR A 113 1.87 -5.55 6.07
CA THR A 113 2.56 -4.94 4.94
C THR A 113 2.02 -5.54 3.65
N THR A 114 2.13 -4.80 2.56
CA THR A 114 1.73 -5.26 1.24
C THR A 114 2.93 -5.30 0.31
N ALA A 115 3.05 -6.37 -0.47
CA ALA A 115 4.11 -6.55 -1.44
C ALA A 115 3.52 -6.89 -2.83
N GLY A 116 4.26 -6.58 -3.89
CA GLY A 116 3.88 -6.86 -5.27
C GLY A 116 3.57 -5.61 -6.09
N LEU A 117 3.05 -5.82 -7.29
CA LEU A 117 2.71 -4.74 -8.23
C LEU A 117 1.37 -4.11 -7.83
N LEU A 118 1.38 -2.84 -7.41
CA LEU A 118 0.23 -2.11 -6.86
C LEU A 118 -0.20 -0.92 -7.74
N PHE A 119 -0.02 -1.00 -9.07
CA PHE A 119 -0.38 0.11 -9.95
C PHE A 119 -1.87 0.45 -9.85
N GLY A 120 -2.19 1.68 -9.45
CA GLY A 120 -3.57 2.10 -9.27
C GLY A 120 -4.28 1.46 -8.08
N HIS A 121 -3.54 0.87 -7.13
CA HIS A 121 -4.11 0.26 -5.94
C HIS A 121 -3.31 0.66 -4.69
N GLN A 122 -4.01 0.96 -3.61
CA GLN A 122 -3.39 1.20 -2.32
C GLN A 122 -4.09 0.35 -1.26
N TRP A 123 -3.30 -0.36 -0.47
CA TRP A 123 -3.80 -1.19 0.62
C TRP A 123 -3.32 -0.61 1.93
N GLN A 124 -4.25 -0.23 2.79
CA GLN A 124 -3.94 0.42 4.06
C GLN A 124 -4.56 -0.35 5.21
N PRO A 125 -3.77 -0.85 6.17
CA PRO A 125 -4.33 -1.49 7.34
C PRO A 125 -5.00 -0.44 8.23
N ILE A 126 -6.25 -0.69 8.62
CA ILE A 126 -7.05 0.20 9.45
C ILE A 126 -7.02 -0.28 10.90
N TYR A 127 -7.26 -1.58 11.09
CA TYR A 127 -7.47 -2.19 12.39
C TYR A 127 -6.91 -3.62 12.41
N GLY A 128 -6.54 -4.08 13.60
CA GLY A 128 -6.11 -5.44 13.82
C GLY A 128 -6.37 -5.87 15.25
N ALA A 129 -6.73 -7.14 15.41
CA ALA A 129 -6.94 -7.79 16.69
C ALA A 129 -6.22 -9.14 16.69
N MET A 130 -5.79 -9.57 17.87
CA MET A 130 -5.18 -10.87 18.06
C MET A 130 -5.58 -11.44 19.41
N ALA A 131 -5.97 -12.72 19.41
CA ALA A 131 -6.35 -13.45 20.61
C ALA A 131 -5.72 -14.84 20.59
N GLN A 132 -5.37 -15.34 21.77
CA GLN A 132 -4.95 -16.72 21.93
C GLN A 132 -6.16 -17.64 21.78
N ARG A 133 -6.03 -18.69 20.96
CA ARG A 133 -6.99 -19.77 20.81
C ARG A 133 -6.25 -21.09 20.98
N SER A 134 -6.36 -21.67 22.19
CA SER A 134 -5.56 -22.83 22.59
C SER A 134 -4.06 -22.52 22.50
N THR A 135 -3.29 -23.29 21.73
CA THR A 135 -1.85 -23.11 21.51
C THR A 135 -1.51 -22.22 20.32
N GLN A 136 -2.51 -21.63 19.64
CA GLN A 136 -2.30 -20.80 18.46
C GLN A 136 -2.80 -19.37 18.67
N LEU A 137 -2.35 -18.46 17.82
CA LEU A 137 -2.83 -17.08 17.78
C LEU A 137 -3.81 -16.91 16.63
N GLN A 138 -5.04 -16.50 16.95
CA GLN A 138 -6.02 -16.07 15.96
C GLN A 138 -5.86 -14.57 15.75
N TYR A 139 -5.74 -14.15 14.49
CA TYR A 139 -5.74 -12.74 14.12
C TYR A 139 -7.00 -12.39 13.33
N THR A 140 -7.39 -11.13 13.44
CA THR A 140 -8.34 -10.45 12.57
C THR A 140 -7.72 -9.13 12.15
N ALA A 141 -7.80 -8.81 10.87
CA ALA A 141 -7.16 -7.67 10.25
C ALA A 141 -8.12 -7.00 9.27
N THR A 142 -8.36 -5.71 9.43
CA THR A 142 -9.20 -4.93 8.54
C THR A 142 -8.31 -4.03 7.69
N VAL A 143 -8.42 -4.16 6.38
CA VAL A 143 -7.59 -3.44 5.40
C VAL A 143 -8.51 -2.70 4.43
N ARG A 144 -8.23 -1.41 4.21
CA ARG A 144 -8.86 -0.62 3.15
C ARG A 144 -8.11 -0.84 1.85
N HIS A 145 -8.84 -1.07 0.78
CA HIS A 145 -8.36 -1.12 -0.59
C HIS A 145 -8.88 0.09 -1.35
N ASP A 146 -7.97 0.99 -1.71
CA ASP A 146 -8.26 2.18 -2.50
C ASP A 146 -7.85 1.94 -3.96
N TRP A 147 -8.78 2.22 -4.87
CA TRP A 147 -8.61 2.16 -6.32
C TRP A 147 -8.24 3.55 -6.80
N MET A 148 -6.99 3.68 -7.19
CA MET A 148 -6.38 4.95 -7.54
C MET A 148 -6.37 5.14 -9.05
N LEU A 149 -6.72 6.33 -9.52
CA LEU A 149 -6.50 6.79 -10.89
C LEU A 149 -5.57 8.01 -10.85
N LEU A 150 -4.38 7.86 -11.43
CA LEU A 150 -3.35 8.92 -11.45
C LEU A 150 -3.07 9.51 -10.04
N GLY A 151 -3.10 8.66 -9.02
CA GLY A 151 -2.84 9.06 -7.63
C GLY A 151 -4.04 9.62 -6.84
N ASN A 152 -5.25 9.63 -7.41
CA ASN A 152 -6.47 10.02 -6.70
C ASN A 152 -7.35 8.80 -6.45
N SER A 153 -7.88 8.64 -5.23
CA SER A 153 -8.82 7.56 -4.93
C SER A 153 -10.14 7.81 -5.64
N VAL A 154 -10.56 6.84 -6.45
CA VAL A 154 -11.85 6.85 -7.19
C VAL A 154 -12.87 5.98 -6.48
N PHE A 155 -12.42 4.89 -5.87
CA PHE A 155 -13.27 3.93 -5.17
C PHE A 155 -12.50 3.30 -4.03
N SER A 156 -13.19 3.00 -2.93
CA SER A 156 -12.61 2.37 -1.75
C SER A 156 -13.48 1.20 -1.29
N SER A 157 -12.85 0.09 -0.96
CA SER A 157 -13.50 -1.06 -0.31
C SER A 157 -12.76 -1.45 0.97
N VAL A 158 -13.46 -2.11 1.89
CA VAL A 158 -12.88 -2.62 3.13
C VAL A 158 -12.94 -4.14 3.10
N HIS A 159 -11.82 -4.76 3.44
CA HIS A 159 -11.67 -6.21 3.47
C HIS A 159 -11.21 -6.65 4.86
N GLU A 160 -11.82 -7.72 5.35
CA GLU A 160 -11.45 -8.36 6.60
C GLU A 160 -10.74 -9.67 6.30
N TYR A 161 -9.61 -9.88 6.96
CA TYR A 161 -8.80 -11.07 6.90
C TYR A 161 -8.69 -11.65 8.30
N ALA A 162 -9.07 -12.90 8.47
CA ALA A 162 -8.91 -13.61 9.71
C ALA A 162 -8.24 -14.96 9.46
N GLY A 163 -7.46 -15.42 10.43
CA GLY A 163 -6.77 -16.70 10.32
C GLY A 163 -6.07 -17.10 11.60
N LEU A 164 -5.52 -18.31 11.58
CA LEU A 164 -4.65 -18.83 12.62
C LEU A 164 -3.21 -18.65 12.16
N LEU A 165 -2.36 -18.13 13.04
CA LEU A 165 -0.94 -18.00 12.79
C LEU A 165 -0.24 -19.29 13.21
N PRO A 166 0.69 -19.82 12.38
CA PRO A 166 1.53 -20.92 12.79
C PRO A 166 2.43 -20.45 13.94
N THR A 167 2.31 -21.10 15.08
CA THR A 167 3.16 -20.93 16.26
C THR A 167 4.09 -22.14 16.29
N ASN A 168 5.37 -21.91 16.01
CA ASN A 168 6.42 -22.93 16.12
C ASN A 168 7.08 -22.86 17.49
#